data_AF-H2Y720-F1
#
_entry.id   AF-H2Y720-F1
#
_cell.length_a   1.000
_cell.length_b   1.000
_cell.length_c   1.000
_cell.angle_alpha   90.00
_cell.angle_beta   90.00
_cell.angle_gamma   90.00
#
_symmetry.space_group_name_H-M   'P 1'
#
loop_
_entity.id
_entity.type
_entity.pdbx_description
1 polymer ?
#
loop_
_entity_poly.entity_id
_entity_poly.type
_entity_poly.pdbx_seq_one_letter_code
_entity_poly.pdbx_strand_id
1 'polypeptide(L)'
;DLLVTLPNGTRQFWLGHLGPVTENWTFNPVSFSTSLPNYPVKSPHSNSFVDLSGDGAADLFITSVDSNNEAVFEIWKGTELELKLISNYSFSSLLLNHNIEVGQSVFADINGDGLQEHILPVCELQEKRCIHSMIFVYLDGDWIELFSGEDHLNFISSQTSFLNVPITPVLGDF
;
A
#
# COMPACT_ATOMS: atom_id res chain seq x y z
N ASP A 1 14.44 -3.30 3.68
CA ASP A 1 13.12 -3.55 3.10
C ASP A 1 13.00 -5.05 2.85
N LEU A 2 11.86 -5.64 3.22
CA LEU A 2 11.59 -7.06 3.01
C LEU A 2 11.05 -7.34 1.60
N LEU A 3 10.88 -6.31 0.77
CA LEU A 3 10.52 -6.38 -0.64
C LEU A 3 11.62 -5.75 -1.50
N VAL A 4 11.94 -6.33 -2.66
CA VAL A 4 12.84 -5.75 -3.65
C VAL A 4 12.32 -5.95 -5.06
N THR A 5 12.60 -5.01 -5.96
CA THR A 5 12.45 -5.20 -7.41
C THR A 5 13.83 -5.34 -8.05
N LEU A 6 14.09 -6.47 -8.69
CA LEU A 6 15.34 -6.76 -9.41
C LEU A 6 15.38 -6.03 -10.77
N PRO A 7 16.57 -5.87 -11.40
CA PRO A 7 16.69 -5.17 -12.68
C PRO A 7 15.88 -5.76 -13.83
N ASN A 8 15.55 -7.05 -13.76
CA ASN A 8 14.70 -7.75 -14.73
C ASN A 8 13.19 -7.58 -14.46
N GLY A 9 12.81 -6.74 -13.48
CA GLY A 9 11.42 -6.52 -13.06
C GLY A 9 10.89 -7.57 -12.08
N THR A 10 11.62 -8.66 -11.81
CA THR A 10 11.20 -9.67 -10.83
C THR A 10 11.14 -9.06 -9.44
N ARG A 11 10.03 -9.29 -8.72
CA ARG A 11 9.88 -8.87 -7.34
C ARG A 11 10.23 -10.02 -6.41
N GLN A 12 10.88 -9.72 -5.30
CA GLN A 12 11.24 -10.71 -4.29
C GLN A 12 10.93 -10.22 -2.88
N PHE A 13 10.54 -11.14 -2.02
CA PHE A 13 10.48 -10.93 -0.58
C PHE A 13 11.20 -12.06 0.16
N TRP A 14 11.54 -11.88 1.45
CA TRP A 14 12.28 -12.89 2.20
C TRP A 14 11.40 -13.58 3.24
N LEU A 15 11.35 -14.91 3.17
CA LEU A 15 10.71 -15.74 4.20
C LEU A 15 11.75 -16.37 5.11
N GLY A 16 11.53 -16.23 6.42
CA GLY A 16 12.31 -16.89 7.46
C GLY A 16 11.81 -18.31 7.70
N HIS A 17 12.70 -19.29 7.66
CA HIS A 17 12.43 -20.68 8.00
C HIS A 17 13.41 -21.18 9.04
N LEU A 18 12.91 -21.96 10.00
CA LEU A 18 13.74 -22.70 10.95
C LEU A 18 14.31 -23.93 10.25
N GLY A 19 15.65 -24.06 10.23
CA GLY A 19 16.31 -25.21 9.65
C GLY A 19 15.95 -26.51 10.39
N PRO A 20 15.58 -27.59 9.67
CA PRO A 20 15.04 -28.81 10.28
C PRO A 20 16.04 -29.59 11.15
N VAL A 21 17.33 -29.24 11.10
CA VAL A 21 18.41 -29.98 11.76
C VAL A 21 19.22 -29.10 12.73
N THR A 22 19.39 -27.82 12.42
CA THR A 22 20.28 -26.93 13.17
C THR A 22 19.54 -25.94 14.07
N GLU A 23 18.22 -25.83 13.96
CA GLU A 23 17.41 -24.78 14.60
C GLU A 23 17.88 -23.34 14.28
N ASN A 24 18.67 -23.19 13.21
CA ASN A 24 19.10 -21.87 12.74
C ASN A 24 18.07 -21.30 11.78
N TRP A 25 17.81 -20.00 11.89
CA TRP A 25 16.99 -19.27 10.92
C TRP A 25 17.71 -19.12 9.59
N THR A 26 17.00 -19.41 8.50
CA THR A 26 17.42 -19.10 7.14
C THR A 26 16.40 -18.19 6.49
N PHE A 27 16.85 -17.19 5.72
CA PHE A 27 15.99 -16.28 4.99
C PHE A 27 16.17 -16.55 3.49
N ASN A 28 15.14 -17.11 2.86
CA ASN A 28 15.17 -17.43 1.44
C ASN A 28 14.36 -16.40 0.66
N PRO A 29 14.89 -15.85 -0.45
CA PRO A 29 14.11 -14.99 -1.31
C PRO A 29 13.05 -15.80 -2.05
N VAL A 30 11.79 -15.37 -1.94
CA VAL A 30 10.67 -15.87 -2.72
C VAL A 30 10.44 -14.88 -3.85
N SER A 31 10.56 -15.37 -5.09
CA SER A 31 10.33 -14.56 -6.28
C SER A 31 8.89 -14.70 -6.75
N PHE A 32 8.30 -13.60 -7.18
CA PHE A 32 6.99 -13.61 -7.81
C PHE A 32 7.01 -12.65 -9.01
N SER A 33 6.29 -13.03 -10.06
CA SER A 33 6.19 -12.28 -11.30
C SER A 33 4.77 -11.83 -11.49
N THR A 34 4.60 -10.59 -11.94
CA THR A 34 3.29 -10.06 -12.29
C THR A 34 2.88 -10.57 -13.67
N SER A 35 1.66 -11.10 -13.81
CA SER A 35 1.01 -11.27 -15.11
C SER A 35 0.41 -9.96 -15.65
N LEU A 36 0.44 -8.89 -14.83
CA LEU A 36 -0.01 -7.54 -15.16
C LEU A 36 1.02 -6.79 -16.04
N PRO A 37 0.63 -5.70 -16.72
CA PRO A 37 1.58 -4.76 -17.28
C PRO A 37 2.61 -4.36 -16.23
N ASN A 38 3.82 -4.03 -16.67
CA ASN A 38 5.00 -3.76 -15.86
C ASN A 38 4.79 -2.53 -14.94
N TYR A 39 3.98 -2.65 -13.89
CA TYR A 39 3.74 -1.61 -12.89
C TYR A 39 4.93 -1.60 -11.93
N PRO A 40 5.83 -0.61 -11.98
CA PRO A 40 6.92 -0.56 -11.01
C PRO A 40 6.35 -0.30 -9.62
N VAL A 41 6.99 -0.87 -8.60
CA VAL A 41 6.68 -0.56 -7.20
C VAL A 41 6.89 0.95 -6.97
N LYS A 42 5.95 1.61 -6.28
CA LYS A 42 6.01 3.06 -6.01
C LYS A 42 7.29 3.39 -5.23
N SER A 43 7.81 4.61 -5.32
CA SER A 43 8.91 5.06 -4.46
C SER A 43 8.62 6.46 -3.89
N PRO A 44 8.55 6.63 -2.55
CA PRO A 44 8.51 5.55 -1.55
C PRO A 44 7.25 4.68 -1.72
N HIS A 45 7.35 3.39 -1.42
CA HIS A 45 6.23 2.45 -1.44
C HIS A 45 5.64 2.21 -0.04
N SER A 46 4.39 1.76 -0.04
CA SER A 46 3.82 1.02 1.07
C SER A 46 3.79 -0.47 0.72
N ASN A 47 4.21 -1.32 1.66
CA ASN A 47 4.02 -2.76 1.60
C ASN A 47 3.65 -3.29 3.00
N SER A 48 2.84 -4.34 3.06
CA SER A 48 2.39 -4.95 4.31
C SER A 48 2.12 -6.45 4.15
N PHE A 49 2.22 -7.19 5.24
CA PHE A 49 1.74 -8.57 5.36
C PHE A 49 0.52 -8.57 6.29
N VAL A 50 -0.68 -8.64 5.72
CA VAL A 50 -1.96 -8.45 6.41
C VAL A 50 -3.04 -9.31 5.75
N ASP A 51 -3.93 -9.91 6.52
CA ASP A 51 -5.06 -10.69 5.98
C ASP A 51 -6.12 -9.74 5.39
N LEU A 52 -6.14 -9.64 4.06
CA LEU A 52 -7.11 -8.85 3.29
C LEU A 52 -8.09 -9.73 2.53
N SER A 53 -7.84 -11.04 2.49
CA SER A 53 -8.72 -12.02 1.87
C SER A 53 -9.75 -12.60 2.84
N GLY A 54 -9.58 -12.38 4.14
CA GLY A 54 -10.46 -12.82 5.21
C GLY A 54 -10.36 -14.32 5.51
N ASP A 55 -9.24 -14.96 5.17
CA ASP A 55 -9.04 -16.40 5.33
C ASP A 55 -8.19 -16.79 6.55
N GLY A 56 -7.75 -15.79 7.33
CA GLY A 56 -6.91 -15.94 8.51
C GLY A 56 -5.41 -16.04 8.20
N ALA A 57 -4.99 -16.01 6.94
CA ALA A 57 -3.60 -15.99 6.53
C ALA A 57 -3.18 -14.59 6.04
N ALA A 58 -1.94 -14.20 6.31
CA ALA A 58 -1.45 -12.91 5.85
C ALA A 58 -1.26 -12.88 4.32
N ASP A 59 -1.82 -11.87 3.67
CA ASP A 59 -1.59 -11.54 2.27
C ASP A 59 -0.48 -10.48 2.14
N LEU A 60 0.21 -10.46 1.00
CA LEU A 60 1.16 -9.41 0.66
C LEU A 60 0.45 -8.27 -0.06
N PHE A 61 0.49 -7.08 0.52
CA PHE A 61 0.03 -5.83 -0.09
C PHE A 61 1.20 -5.04 -0.66
N ILE A 62 1.03 -4.47 -1.86
CA ILE A 62 2.04 -3.63 -2.52
C ILE A 62 1.36 -2.43 -3.19
N THR A 63 1.93 -1.23 -3.00
CA THR A 63 1.63 -0.08 -3.86
C THR A 63 2.59 -0.02 -5.05
N SER A 64 2.05 -0.11 -6.25
CA SER A 64 2.74 0.13 -7.52
C SER A 64 2.17 1.36 -8.23
N VAL A 65 2.72 1.69 -9.40
CA VAL A 65 2.21 2.77 -10.25
C VAL A 65 1.94 2.28 -11.65
N ASP A 66 0.87 2.79 -12.26
CA ASP A 66 0.53 2.49 -13.64
C ASP A 66 1.32 3.33 -14.66
N SER A 67 0.98 3.21 -15.94
CA SER A 67 1.61 4.00 -17.01
C SER A 67 1.35 5.50 -16.92
N ASN A 68 0.31 5.91 -16.17
CA ASN A 68 -0.04 7.31 -15.92
C ASN A 68 0.54 7.82 -14.60
N ASN A 69 1.37 7.01 -13.92
CA ASN A 69 1.91 7.28 -12.60
C ASN A 69 0.83 7.41 -11.50
N GLU A 70 -0.35 6.80 -11.73
CA GLU A 70 -1.40 6.67 -10.72
C GLU A 70 -1.12 5.46 -9.83
N ALA A 71 -1.51 5.55 -8.56
CA ALA A 71 -1.27 4.48 -7.60
C ALA A 71 -2.17 3.28 -7.89
N VAL A 72 -1.54 2.11 -7.96
CA VAL A 72 -2.18 0.80 -8.07
C VAL A 72 -1.88 0.03 -6.79
N PHE A 73 -2.91 -0.55 -6.20
CA PHE A 73 -2.83 -1.34 -4.99
C PHE A 73 -3.03 -2.79 -5.35
N GLU A 74 -2.08 -3.63 -4.99
CA GLU A 74 -2.06 -5.04 -5.35
C GLU A 74 -2.15 -5.91 -4.10
N ILE A 75 -3.05 -6.90 -4.11
CA ILE A 75 -3.22 -7.89 -3.03
C ILE A 75 -2.80 -9.26 -3.56
N TRP A 76 -1.75 -9.80 -2.96
CA TRP A 76 -1.12 -11.07 -3.32
C TRP A 76 -1.34 -12.09 -2.21
N LYS A 77 -2.16 -13.10 -2.51
CA LYS A 77 -2.45 -14.17 -1.59
C LYS A 77 -1.33 -15.21 -1.57
N GLY A 78 -0.84 -15.50 -0.37
CA GLY A 78 0.11 -16.59 -0.14
C GLY A 78 -0.56 -17.96 -0.18
N THR A 79 0.02 -18.87 -0.95
CA THR A 79 -0.25 -20.31 -0.85
C THR A 79 1.05 -21.02 -0.45
N GLU A 80 0.99 -22.31 -0.10
CA GLU A 80 2.19 -23.09 0.26
C GLU A 80 3.29 -23.08 -0.81
N LEU A 81 2.97 -22.77 -2.07
CA LEU A 81 3.86 -22.90 -3.22
C LEU A 81 4.10 -21.59 -3.99
N GLU A 82 3.19 -20.62 -3.92
CA GLU A 82 3.24 -19.41 -4.73
C GLU A 82 2.44 -18.23 -4.15
N LEU A 83 2.80 -17.01 -4.59
CA LEU A 83 1.95 -15.83 -4.44
C LEU A 83 1.05 -15.69 -5.66
N LYS A 84 -0.25 -15.50 -5.43
CA LYS A 84 -1.23 -15.25 -6.49
C LYS A 84 -1.86 -13.87 -6.31
N LEU A 85 -1.85 -13.05 -7.36
CA LEU A 85 -2.63 -11.82 -7.37
C LEU A 85 -4.11 -12.15 -7.30
N ILE A 86 -4.80 -11.69 -6.26
CA ILE A 86 -6.24 -11.91 -6.07
C ILE A 86 -7.08 -10.65 -6.30
N SER A 87 -6.47 -9.47 -6.13
CA SER A 87 -7.13 -8.20 -6.36
C SER A 87 -6.12 -7.13 -6.74
N ASN A 88 -6.54 -6.23 -7.63
CA ASN A 88 -5.89 -4.95 -7.80
C ASN A 88 -6.94 -3.86 -8.03
N TYR A 89 -6.62 -2.66 -7.56
CA TYR A 89 -7.48 -1.49 -7.75
C TYR A 89 -6.61 -0.24 -7.72
N SER A 90 -7.13 0.85 -8.26
CA SER A 90 -6.38 2.09 -8.40
C SER A 90 -7.08 3.23 -7.66
N PHE A 91 -6.32 4.23 -7.26
CA PHE A 91 -6.87 5.53 -6.91
C PHE A 91 -6.56 6.48 -8.07
N SER A 92 -7.56 6.78 -8.90
CA SER A 92 -7.37 7.68 -10.04
C SER A 92 -7.56 9.12 -9.62
N SER A 93 -6.63 9.97 -10.03
CA SER A 93 -6.72 11.44 -9.88
C SER A 93 -7.92 12.03 -10.64
N LEU A 94 -8.40 11.33 -11.67
CA LEU A 94 -9.60 11.71 -12.42
C LEU A 94 -10.87 11.70 -11.56
N LEU A 95 -10.87 10.94 -10.46
CA LEU A 95 -11.98 10.95 -9.50
C LEU A 95 -12.18 12.35 -8.88
N LEU A 96 -11.10 13.13 -8.77
CA LEU A 96 -11.11 14.44 -8.11
C LEU A 96 -10.80 15.61 -9.06
N ASN A 97 -10.42 15.35 -10.33
CA ASN A 97 -9.94 16.36 -11.30
C ASN A 97 -8.79 17.24 -10.79
N HIS A 98 -8.04 16.77 -9.79
CA HIS A 98 -6.95 17.49 -9.17
C HIS A 98 -5.65 16.68 -9.25
N ASN A 99 -4.50 17.33 -9.04
CA ASN A 99 -3.23 16.64 -8.95
C ASN A 99 -3.10 16.03 -7.54
N ILE A 100 -3.22 14.72 -7.42
CA ILE A 100 -3.26 14.04 -6.11
C ILE A 100 -1.97 13.25 -5.88
N GLU A 101 -1.40 13.40 -4.69
CA GLU A 101 -0.40 12.48 -4.15
C GLU A 101 -1.10 11.52 -3.17
N VAL A 102 -0.70 10.24 -3.17
CA VAL A 102 -1.19 9.26 -2.21
C VAL A 102 -0.15 9.00 -1.11
N GLY A 103 -0.62 8.92 0.13
CA GLY A 103 0.18 8.66 1.32
C GLY A 103 0.46 7.17 1.53
N GLN A 104 0.74 6.82 2.79
CA GLN A 104 0.93 5.44 3.20
C GLN A 104 -0.42 4.75 3.44
N SER A 105 -0.61 3.58 2.82
CA SER A 105 -1.76 2.71 3.05
C SER A 105 -1.82 2.23 4.49
N VAL A 106 -3.03 2.21 5.06
CA VAL A 106 -3.35 1.68 6.38
C VAL A 106 -4.56 0.75 6.26
N PHE A 107 -4.68 -0.24 7.14
CA PHE A 107 -5.76 -1.23 7.10
C PHE A 107 -6.47 -1.31 8.44
N ALA A 108 -7.81 -1.34 8.42
CA ALA A 108 -8.64 -1.56 9.59
C ALA A 108 -10.04 -2.03 9.19
N ASP A 109 -10.65 -2.86 10.02
CA ASP A 109 -12.08 -3.20 9.96
C ASP A 109 -12.89 -2.03 10.55
N ILE A 110 -13.31 -1.11 9.69
CA ILE A 110 -14.01 0.12 10.12
C ILE A 110 -15.53 -0.07 10.20
N ASN A 111 -16.05 -1.06 9.46
CA ASN A 111 -17.48 -1.32 9.36
C ASN A 111 -17.94 -2.46 10.31
N GLY A 112 -17.00 -3.20 10.91
CA GLY A 112 -17.24 -4.29 11.85
C GLY A 112 -17.65 -5.61 11.20
N ASP A 113 -17.33 -5.84 9.93
CA ASP A 113 -17.71 -7.06 9.20
C ASP A 113 -16.67 -8.19 9.31
N GLY A 114 -15.52 -7.92 9.94
CA GLY A 114 -14.42 -8.86 10.12
C GLY A 114 -13.39 -8.85 8.99
N LEU A 115 -13.54 -8.01 7.97
CA LEU A 115 -12.55 -7.75 6.92
C LEU A 115 -11.89 -6.41 7.17
N GLN A 116 -10.65 -6.25 6.70
CA GLN A 116 -9.92 -4.99 6.85
C GLN A 116 -10.04 -4.16 5.58
N GLU A 117 -10.54 -2.94 5.72
CA GLU A 117 -10.59 -1.97 4.64
C GLU A 117 -9.25 -1.27 4.44
N HIS A 118 -8.99 -0.86 3.20
CA HIS A 118 -7.85 0.00 2.89
C HIS A 118 -8.20 1.47 3.10
N ILE A 119 -7.54 2.09 4.07
CA ILE A 119 -7.61 3.52 4.36
C ILE A 119 -6.40 4.20 3.73
N LEU A 120 -6.68 5.23 2.92
CA LEU A 120 -5.69 5.91 2.10
C LEU A 120 -5.72 7.42 2.36
N PRO A 121 -4.70 7.96 3.05
CA PRO A 121 -4.50 9.40 3.09
C PRO A 121 -4.06 9.89 1.70
N VAL A 122 -4.63 10.99 1.26
CA VAL A 122 -4.29 11.62 -0.01
C VAL A 122 -4.07 13.12 0.21
N CYS A 123 -3.35 13.76 -0.72
CA CYS A 123 -3.26 15.20 -0.73
C CYS A 123 -3.35 15.77 -2.13
N GLU A 124 -4.18 16.80 -2.28
CA GLU A 124 -4.18 17.67 -3.44
C GLU A 124 -2.94 18.57 -3.45
N LEU A 125 -2.25 18.56 -4.58
CA LEU A 125 -1.03 19.29 -4.81
C LEU A 125 -1.26 20.52 -5.68
N GLN A 126 -0.83 21.66 -5.17
CA GLN A 126 -0.60 22.87 -5.95
C GLN A 126 0.88 23.24 -5.85
N GLU A 127 1.57 23.32 -6.99
CA GLU A 127 3.01 23.65 -7.04
C GLU A 127 3.88 22.76 -6.13
N LYS A 128 3.57 21.46 -6.06
CA LYS A 128 4.21 20.45 -5.18
C LYS A 128 4.02 20.68 -3.67
N ARG A 129 3.14 21.61 -3.28
CA ARG A 129 2.70 21.79 -1.91
C ARG A 129 1.37 21.09 -1.73
N CYS A 130 1.25 20.38 -0.61
CA CYS A 130 -0.02 19.85 -0.15
C CYS A 130 -0.91 21.04 0.24
N ILE A 131 -2.06 21.19 -0.43
CA ILE A 131 -3.02 22.27 -0.16
C ILE A 131 -4.32 21.76 0.43
N HIS A 132 -4.68 20.50 0.20
CA HIS A 132 -5.88 19.91 0.74
C HIS A 132 -5.67 18.42 1.04
N SER A 133 -5.68 18.08 2.32
CA SER A 133 -5.47 16.72 2.80
C SER A 133 -6.80 16.01 2.99
N MET A 134 -6.92 14.78 2.50
CA MET A 134 -8.14 13.97 2.64
C MET A 134 -7.78 12.55 3.09
N ILE A 135 -8.75 11.82 3.62
CA ILE A 135 -8.65 10.40 3.91
C ILE A 135 -9.79 9.69 3.19
N PHE A 136 -9.42 8.70 2.39
CA PHE A 136 -10.36 7.81 1.71
C PHE A 136 -10.34 6.43 2.34
N VAL A 137 -11.42 5.69 2.17
CA VAL A 137 -11.49 4.25 2.43
C VAL A 137 -11.97 3.55 1.18
N TYR A 138 -11.41 2.37 0.90
CA TYR A 138 -11.89 1.49 -0.15
C TYR A 138 -12.91 0.50 0.42
N LEU A 139 -14.16 0.62 -0.01
CA LEU A 139 -15.30 -0.17 0.45
C LEU A 139 -16.13 -0.62 -0.75
N ASP A 140 -16.51 -1.91 -0.78
CA ASP A 140 -17.41 -2.48 -1.80
C ASP A 140 -17.04 -2.19 -3.26
N GLY A 141 -15.74 -2.00 -3.55
CA GLY A 141 -15.24 -1.73 -4.89
C GLY A 141 -15.00 -0.26 -5.22
N ASP A 142 -15.37 0.65 -4.32
CA ASP A 142 -15.33 2.10 -4.51
C ASP A 142 -14.53 2.84 -3.43
N TRP A 143 -14.00 4.00 -3.81
CA TRP A 143 -13.35 4.92 -2.87
C TRP A 143 -14.37 5.90 -2.28
N ILE A 144 -14.45 5.93 -0.95
CA ILE A 144 -15.33 6.81 -0.20
C ILE A 144 -14.48 7.76 0.63
N GLU A 145 -14.75 9.06 0.55
CA GLU A 145 -14.11 10.05 1.41
C GLU A 145 -14.63 9.93 2.85
N LEU A 146 -13.73 9.70 3.81
CA LEU A 146 -14.04 9.66 5.24
C LEU A 146 -13.81 11.00 5.92
N PHE A 147 -12.81 11.74 5.45
CA PHE A 147 -12.40 12.99 6.07
C PHE A 147 -11.77 13.92 5.05
N SER A 148 -12.15 15.19 5.12
CA SER A 148 -11.53 16.30 4.42
C SER A 148 -10.96 17.26 5.46
N GLY A 149 -9.65 17.47 5.37
CA GLY A 149 -8.87 18.26 6.32
C GLY A 149 -8.82 19.74 5.97
N GLU A 150 -8.69 20.56 7.01
CA GLU A 150 -8.36 21.98 6.85
C GLU A 150 -6.88 22.16 6.44
N ASP A 151 -6.54 23.32 5.88
CA ASP A 151 -5.24 23.68 5.28
C ASP A 151 -3.98 23.41 6.16
N HIS A 152 -4.17 23.19 7.46
CA HIS A 152 -3.07 22.92 8.41
C HIS A 152 -2.75 21.43 8.60
N LEU A 153 -3.63 20.52 8.15
CA LEU A 153 -3.40 19.09 8.23
C LEU A 153 -2.62 18.61 7.00
N ASN A 154 -1.55 17.85 7.22
CA ASN A 154 -0.72 17.30 6.16
C ASN A 154 -0.56 15.79 6.39
N PHE A 155 -1.30 14.96 5.65
CA PHE A 155 -1.14 13.50 5.78
C PHE A 155 -0.02 12.92 4.92
N ILE A 156 0.59 13.74 4.07
CA ILE A 156 1.64 13.33 3.13
C ILE A 156 2.90 14.17 3.34
N SER A 157 4.05 13.51 3.34
CA SER A 157 5.36 14.18 3.43
C SER A 157 5.59 15.07 2.21
N SER A 158 5.65 16.39 2.41
CA SER A 158 6.06 17.33 1.36
C SER A 158 7.56 17.60 1.45
N GLN A 159 8.29 17.37 0.37
CA GLN A 159 9.75 17.61 0.28
C GLN A 159 10.14 19.10 0.35
N THR A 160 9.18 20.03 0.42
CA THR A 160 9.42 21.47 0.24
C THR A 160 9.44 22.30 1.52
N SER A 161 9.15 21.71 2.69
CA SER A 161 9.17 22.45 3.96
C SER A 161 10.01 21.73 5.02
N PHE A 162 10.91 22.48 5.67
CA PHE A 162 11.80 22.00 6.73
C PHE A 162 11.07 21.61 8.04
N LEU A 163 9.73 21.72 8.10
CA LEU A 163 9.02 21.76 9.38
C LEU A 163 7.55 21.30 9.36
N ASN A 164 7.15 20.39 8.46
CA ASN A 164 5.87 19.69 8.60
C ASN A 164 6.12 18.18 8.59
N VAL A 165 6.13 17.57 9.78
CA VAL A 165 6.07 16.12 9.92
C VAL A 165 4.66 15.70 9.47
N PRO A 166 4.50 14.80 8.49
CA PRO A 166 3.18 14.35 8.09
C PRO A 166 2.48 13.68 9.26
N ILE A 167 1.18 13.95 9.40
CA ILE A 167 0.31 13.19 10.28
C ILE A 167 0.08 11.86 9.60
N THR A 168 0.59 10.77 10.17
CA THR A 168 0.38 9.44 9.63
C THR A 168 -0.74 8.78 10.42
N PRO A 169 -1.82 8.31 9.78
CA PRO A 169 -2.75 7.43 10.48
C PRO A 169 -2.00 6.17 10.88
N VAL A 170 -2.07 5.84 12.17
CA VAL A 170 -1.50 4.61 12.73
C VAL A 170 -2.65 3.82 13.30
N LEU A 171 -2.85 2.62 12.76
CA LEU A 171 -3.84 1.66 13.23
C LEU A 171 -3.10 0.38 13.64
N GLY A 172 -3.39 -0.09 14.85
CA GLY A 172 -2.74 -1.21 15.50
C GLY A 172 -3.05 -1.20 17.00
N ASP A 173 -2.67 -2.27 17.69
CA ASP A 173 -2.76 -2.33 19.14
C ASP A 173 -1.72 -1.37 19.76
N PHE A 174 -2.19 -0.39 20.55
CA PHE A 174 -1.33 0.51 21.35
C PHE A 174 -1.04 -0.07 22.74
#